data_AF-A0AA39FGK3-F1
#
_entry.id   AF-A0AA39FGK3-F1
#
_cell.length_a   1.000
_cell.length_b   1.000
_cell.length_c   1.000
_cell.angle_alpha   90.00
_cell.angle_beta   90.00
_cell.angle_gamma   90.00
#
_symmetry.space_group_name_H-M   'P 1'
#
loop_
_entity.id
_entity.type
_entity.pdbx_description
1 polymer ?
#
loop_
_entity_poly.entity_id
_entity_poly.type
_entity_poly.pdbx_seq_one_letter_code
_entity_poly.pdbx_strand_id
1 'polypeptide(L)'
;MARYIQLGISLFYITALIVFINAQQGVKNGHYHRNTTPYSVPTNETGYCGCVDGDCIAPRVCRCRPGYILNEARHRCEAVCEGGCLHGQCSRPGVCSCDPGYIISPRDRESCVPDCGPNNCNGGQCVSPGVCSCRPGYIRDSITNECTPECRNGCPINSRCTAPDRCVCNPGFEMDHYDNRCVISSGSYDGNNNNNNGGDHHQEQGHCDRQCINGVCMGYNICSCNDGYTPDPRDSTRTRCIASCPGGCINGICSAPNFCICHPGYTKDRGTKGSQRCVPRYNY
;
A
#
# COMPACT_ATOMS: atom_id res chain seq x y z
N MET A 1 71.63 -73.28 -8.03
CA MET A 1 70.40 -72.52 -8.34
C MET A 1 69.58 -72.12 -7.11
N ALA A 2 69.66 -72.80 -5.95
CA ALA A 2 68.80 -72.51 -4.80
C ALA A 2 69.26 -71.39 -3.83
N ARG A 3 70.52 -70.91 -3.91
CA ARG A 3 71.04 -69.87 -2.98
C ARG A 3 70.79 -68.42 -3.41
N TYR A 4 70.37 -68.16 -4.65
CA TYR A 4 70.04 -66.81 -5.13
C TYR A 4 68.59 -66.40 -4.85
N ILE A 5 67.70 -67.37 -4.60
CA ILE A 5 66.26 -67.10 -4.39
C ILE A 5 65.98 -66.60 -2.96
N GLN A 6 66.79 -67.00 -1.97
CA GLN A 6 66.59 -66.62 -0.57
C GLN A 6 67.04 -65.19 -0.22
N LEU A 7 68.00 -64.61 -0.96
CA LEU A 7 68.42 -63.20 -0.79
C LEU A 7 67.40 -62.20 -1.38
N GLY A 8 66.67 -62.60 -2.44
CA GLY A 8 65.65 -61.76 -3.07
C GLY A 8 64.40 -61.57 -2.20
N ILE A 9 64.00 -62.60 -1.44
CA ILE A 9 62.82 -62.55 -0.57
C ILE A 9 63.07 -61.64 0.65
N SER A 10 64.28 -61.61 1.20
CA SER A 10 64.62 -60.72 2.32
C SER A 10 64.63 -59.23 1.93
N LEU A 11 65.09 -58.85 0.72
CA LEU A 11 65.01 -57.45 0.27
C LEU A 11 63.57 -56.99 -0.02
N PHE A 12 62.69 -57.89 -0.47
CA PHE A 12 61.28 -57.57 -0.70
C PHE A 12 60.52 -57.31 0.62
N TYR A 13 60.81 -58.08 1.68
CA TYR A 13 60.20 -57.83 2.99
C TYR A 13 60.69 -56.52 3.63
N ILE A 14 61.98 -56.17 3.46
CA ILE A 14 62.54 -54.92 3.99
C ILE A 14 61.97 -53.70 3.26
N THR A 15 61.84 -53.75 1.94
CA THR A 15 61.22 -52.66 1.16
C THR A 15 59.72 -52.53 1.46
N ALA A 16 58.99 -53.63 1.63
CA ALA A 16 57.58 -53.60 2.04
C ALA A 16 57.40 -53.02 3.47
N LEU A 17 58.25 -53.37 4.43
CA LEU A 17 58.21 -52.79 5.79
C LEU A 17 58.51 -51.29 5.80
N ILE A 18 59.46 -50.82 4.99
CA ILE A 18 59.76 -49.38 4.85
C ILE A 18 58.57 -48.62 4.23
N VAL A 19 57.87 -49.20 3.25
CA VAL A 19 56.65 -48.59 2.68
C VAL A 19 55.52 -48.54 3.70
N PHE A 20 55.35 -49.57 4.54
CA PHE A 20 54.33 -49.59 5.60
C PHE A 20 54.63 -48.62 6.75
N ILE A 21 55.90 -48.44 7.15
CA ILE A 21 56.28 -47.46 8.16
C ILE A 21 56.06 -46.02 7.63
N ASN A 22 56.37 -45.76 6.36
CA ASN A 22 56.14 -44.45 5.74
C ASN A 22 54.64 -44.16 5.47
N ALA A 23 53.79 -45.19 5.32
CA ALA A 23 52.35 -45.02 5.17
C ALA A 23 51.60 -44.70 6.48
N GLN A 24 52.23 -44.89 7.65
CA GLN A 24 51.65 -44.59 8.96
C GLN A 24 52.16 -43.28 9.59
N GLN A 25 53.09 -42.59 8.93
CA GLN A 25 53.57 -41.24 9.32
C GLN A 25 52.96 -40.11 8.45
N GLY A 26 52.00 -40.44 7.59
CA GLY A 26 51.14 -39.48 6.89
C GLY A 26 50.04 -38.93 7.80
N VAL A 27 50.43 -38.03 8.72
CA VAL A 27 49.60 -36.94 9.26
C VAL A 27 48.31 -37.37 9.99
N LYS A 28 48.50 -37.86 11.22
CA LYS A 28 47.61 -37.46 12.31
C LYS A 28 47.87 -35.99 12.60
N ASN A 29 46.88 -35.14 12.32
CA ASN A 29 46.48 -33.97 13.11
C ASN A 29 45.38 -33.21 12.36
N GLY A 30 44.24 -33.87 12.16
CA GLY A 30 42.98 -33.15 11.98
C GLY A 30 42.62 -32.49 13.30
N HIS A 31 43.17 -31.30 13.57
CA HIS A 31 42.64 -30.45 14.62
C HIS A 31 41.20 -30.09 14.25
N TYR A 32 40.26 -30.77 14.89
CA TYR A 32 38.86 -30.37 14.94
C TYR A 32 38.81 -29.03 15.69
N HIS A 33 39.06 -27.93 14.98
CA HIS A 33 38.82 -26.60 15.51
C HIS A 33 37.30 -26.44 15.68
N ARG A 34 36.83 -26.70 16.90
CA ARG A 34 35.62 -26.09 17.44
C ARG A 34 35.84 -24.58 17.36
N ASN A 35 35.30 -23.95 16.30
CA ASN A 35 35.29 -22.50 16.16
C ASN A 35 34.31 -21.89 17.17
N THR A 36 34.81 -21.62 18.37
CA THR A 36 34.47 -20.41 19.12
C THR A 36 35.32 -19.27 18.55
N THR A 37 34.70 -18.32 17.84
CA THR A 37 35.32 -17.07 17.35
C THR A 37 35.63 -16.10 18.52
N PRO A 38 36.25 -14.91 18.33
CA PRO A 38 37.12 -14.37 17.25
C PRO A 38 38.43 -13.71 17.82
N TYR A 39 39.28 -13.18 16.93
CA TYR A 39 40.42 -12.26 17.12
C TYR A 39 41.83 -12.80 16.84
N SER A 40 42.31 -12.39 15.65
CA SER A 40 43.66 -12.01 15.24
C SER A 40 44.86 -12.83 15.74
N VAL A 41 45.50 -13.53 14.80
CA VAL A 41 46.94 -13.82 14.91
C VAL A 41 47.64 -13.32 13.64
N PRO A 42 48.61 -12.40 13.74
CA PRO A 42 49.43 -11.98 12.62
C PRO A 42 50.67 -12.87 12.58
N THR A 43 50.83 -13.67 11.53
CA THR A 43 52.16 -14.22 11.18
C THR A 43 52.40 -14.04 9.69
N ASN A 44 53.52 -13.40 9.42
CA ASN A 44 54.07 -13.07 8.12
C ASN A 44 54.25 -14.37 7.30
N GLU A 45 53.94 -14.33 5.99
CA GLU A 45 53.90 -15.44 5.01
C GLU A 45 52.70 -16.42 5.02
N THR A 46 51.61 -16.10 5.72
CA THR A 46 50.49 -17.04 5.87
C THR A 46 49.42 -16.92 4.78
N GLY A 47 49.03 -18.07 4.21
CA GLY A 47 47.87 -18.20 3.33
C GLY A 47 46.59 -17.77 4.04
N TYR A 48 46.22 -16.49 3.87
CA TYR A 48 44.99 -15.93 4.40
C TYR A 48 43.78 -16.55 3.71
N CYS A 49 43.04 -17.34 4.46
CA CYS A 49 41.71 -17.76 4.07
C CYS A 49 40.69 -16.70 4.49
N GLY A 50 40.42 -15.74 3.60
CA GLY A 50 39.47 -14.64 3.81
C GLY A 50 38.03 -14.95 3.37
N CYS A 51 37.59 -16.21 3.43
CA CYS A 51 36.27 -16.61 2.93
C CYS A 51 35.16 -16.18 3.89
N VAL A 52 34.65 -14.96 3.74
CA VAL A 52 33.42 -14.52 4.40
C VAL A 52 32.25 -15.33 3.83
N ASP A 53 31.43 -15.92 4.70
CA ASP A 53 30.26 -16.75 4.37
C ASP A 53 30.54 -18.02 3.52
N GLY A 54 31.77 -18.51 3.54
CA GLY A 54 32.19 -19.73 2.86
C GLY A 54 33.15 -20.59 3.70
N ASP A 55 33.38 -21.82 3.24
CA ASP A 55 34.38 -22.71 3.82
C ASP A 55 35.69 -22.61 3.04
N CYS A 56 36.81 -22.65 3.77
CA CYS A 56 38.12 -22.74 3.16
C CYS A 56 38.40 -24.16 2.69
N ILE A 57 38.71 -24.34 1.41
CA ILE A 57 39.12 -25.66 0.89
C ILE A 57 40.57 -25.70 0.44
N ALA A 58 41.19 -24.55 0.15
CA ALA A 58 42.63 -24.39 -0.09
C ALA A 58 43.03 -22.91 0.06
N PRO A 59 44.34 -22.55 0.07
CA PRO A 59 44.77 -21.15 0.07
C PRO A 59 44.14 -20.37 -1.08
N ARG A 60 43.43 -19.27 -0.77
CA ARG A 60 42.67 -18.44 -1.71
C ARG A 60 41.51 -19.15 -2.45
N VAL A 61 41.13 -20.37 -2.05
CA VAL A 61 40.00 -21.11 -2.65
C VAL A 61 38.88 -21.26 -1.63
N CYS A 62 37.77 -20.59 -1.89
CA CYS A 62 36.57 -20.60 -1.06
C CYS A 62 35.50 -21.51 -1.69
N ARG A 63 34.88 -22.36 -0.88
CA ARG A 63 33.63 -23.05 -1.23
C ARG A 63 32.47 -22.35 -0.54
N CYS A 64 31.61 -21.69 -1.30
CA CYS A 64 30.48 -20.95 -0.75
C CYS A 64 29.41 -21.87 -0.16
N ARG A 65 28.75 -21.40 0.89
CA ARG A 65 27.60 -22.09 1.49
C ARG A 65 26.39 -22.06 0.55
N PRO A 66 25.40 -22.96 0.72
CA PRO A 66 24.18 -22.92 -0.09
C PRO A 66 23.52 -21.54 -0.07
N GLY A 67 23.12 -21.05 -1.25
CA GLY A 67 22.55 -19.72 -1.43
C GLY A 67 23.56 -18.57 -1.54
N TYR A 68 24.87 -18.86 -1.56
CA TYR A 68 25.93 -17.90 -1.80
C TYR A 68 26.74 -18.27 -3.05
N ILE A 69 27.20 -17.26 -3.78
CA ILE A 69 28.05 -17.40 -4.97
C ILE A 69 29.39 -16.70 -4.77
N LEU A 70 30.46 -17.25 -5.33
CA LEU A 70 31.78 -16.64 -5.22
C LEU A 70 31.87 -15.41 -6.13
N ASN A 71 32.04 -14.25 -5.52
CA ASN A 71 32.46 -13.05 -6.22
C ASN A 71 33.99 -13.09 -6.36
N GLU A 72 34.49 -13.44 -7.55
CA GLU A 72 35.93 -13.57 -7.82
C GLU A 72 36.67 -12.24 -7.68
N ALA A 73 36.05 -11.11 -8.04
CA ALA A 73 36.67 -9.79 -7.95
C ALA A 73 36.91 -9.35 -6.50
N ARG A 74 36.05 -9.78 -5.57
CA ARG A 74 36.16 -9.46 -4.14
C ARG A 74 36.66 -10.63 -3.29
N HIS A 75 36.93 -11.77 -3.91
CA HIS A 75 37.31 -13.03 -3.26
C HIS A 75 36.43 -13.38 -2.04
N ARG A 76 35.10 -13.22 -2.17
CA ARG A 76 34.13 -13.50 -1.09
C ARG A 76 32.88 -14.17 -1.61
N CYS A 77 32.21 -14.91 -0.73
CA CYS A 77 30.89 -15.46 -1.03
C CYS A 77 29.83 -14.40 -0.78
N GLU A 78 29.08 -14.05 -1.82
CA GLU A 78 27.98 -13.08 -1.75
C GLU A 78 26.65 -13.81 -1.79
N ALA A 79 25.70 -13.38 -0.97
CA ALA A 79 24.38 -13.99 -0.89
C ALA A 79 23.59 -13.76 -2.20
N VAL A 80 22.79 -14.76 -2.57
CA VAL A 80 21.89 -14.70 -3.72
C VAL A 80 20.45 -14.43 -3.27
N CYS A 81 19.81 -13.46 -3.91
CA CYS A 81 18.39 -13.16 -3.77
C CYS A 81 17.78 -13.29 -5.17
N GLU A 82 16.90 -14.27 -5.40
CA GLU A 82 16.40 -14.63 -6.74
C GLU A 82 15.50 -13.53 -7.34
N GLY A 83 14.72 -12.86 -6.50
CA GLY A 83 13.91 -11.70 -6.89
C GLY A 83 14.71 -10.40 -7.07
N GLY A 84 15.97 -10.40 -6.62
CA GLY A 84 16.83 -9.22 -6.57
C GLY A 84 16.43 -8.20 -5.49
N CYS A 85 17.41 -7.53 -4.89
CA CYS A 85 17.18 -6.50 -3.87
C CYS A 85 17.17 -5.10 -4.50
N LEU A 86 16.10 -4.71 -5.18
CA LEU A 86 15.97 -3.34 -5.67
C LEU A 86 15.90 -2.37 -4.48
N HIS A 87 16.71 -1.31 -4.48
CA HIS A 87 16.88 -0.39 -3.35
C HIS A 87 17.40 -1.07 -2.06
N GLY A 88 18.32 -2.02 -2.22
CA GLY A 88 19.01 -2.66 -1.12
C GLY A 88 20.15 -3.56 -1.57
N GLN A 89 20.67 -4.32 -0.61
CA GLN A 89 21.72 -5.31 -0.82
C GLN A 89 21.29 -6.66 -0.24
N CYS A 90 21.65 -7.75 -0.93
CA CYS A 90 21.36 -9.10 -0.43
C CYS A 90 22.28 -9.40 0.76
N SER A 91 21.71 -9.38 1.96
CA SER A 91 22.47 -9.55 3.21
C SER A 91 22.66 -11.02 3.57
N ARG A 92 21.69 -11.86 3.19
CA ARG A 92 21.65 -13.31 3.36
C ARG A 92 20.84 -13.91 2.21
N PRO A 93 20.97 -15.22 1.93
CA PRO A 93 20.22 -15.85 0.87
C PRO A 93 18.72 -15.61 1.06
N GLY A 94 18.10 -14.97 0.07
CA GLY A 94 16.70 -14.57 0.08
C GLY A 94 16.29 -13.54 1.14
N VAL A 95 17.22 -12.70 1.63
CA VAL A 95 16.90 -11.61 2.57
C VAL A 95 17.66 -10.33 2.20
N CYS A 96 16.90 -9.28 1.88
CA CYS A 96 17.44 -7.97 1.56
C CYS A 96 17.68 -7.12 2.82
N SER A 97 18.80 -6.40 2.82
CA SER A 97 19.03 -5.23 3.67
C SER A 97 18.76 -3.99 2.84
N CYS A 98 17.70 -3.26 3.18
CA CYS A 98 17.23 -2.13 2.38
C CYS A 98 18.10 -0.87 2.56
N ASP A 99 18.15 -0.05 1.52
CA ASP A 99 18.81 1.25 1.53
C ASP A 99 18.11 2.23 2.48
N PRO A 100 18.76 3.31 2.94
CA PRO A 100 18.14 4.30 3.80
C PRO A 100 16.83 4.85 3.22
N GLY A 101 15.77 4.86 4.04
CA GLY A 101 14.42 5.27 3.63
C GLY A 101 13.62 4.16 2.94
N TYR A 102 14.14 2.94 2.85
CA TYR A 102 13.41 1.76 2.40
C TYR A 102 13.32 0.73 3.53
N ILE A 103 12.23 -0.04 3.52
CA ILE A 103 11.97 -1.12 4.48
C ILE A 103 11.66 -2.40 3.73
N ILE A 104 11.89 -3.54 4.39
CA ILE A 104 11.55 -4.85 3.82
C ILE A 104 10.04 -4.89 3.61
N SER A 105 9.62 -5.30 2.42
CA SER A 105 8.21 -5.45 2.08
C SER A 105 7.54 -6.44 3.03
N PRO A 106 6.37 -6.11 3.60
CA PRO A 106 5.64 -7.03 4.48
C PRO A 106 5.14 -8.27 3.74
N ARG A 107 5.12 -8.25 2.39
CA ARG A 107 4.70 -9.39 1.55
C ARG A 107 5.87 -10.23 1.07
N ASP A 108 7.05 -9.64 0.95
CA ASP A 108 8.20 -10.27 0.31
C ASP A 108 9.51 -9.83 0.97
N ARG A 109 10.26 -10.79 1.51
CA ARG A 109 11.53 -10.52 2.21
C ARG A 109 12.70 -10.25 1.26
N GLU A 110 12.49 -10.50 -0.03
CA GLU A 110 13.43 -10.20 -1.10
C GLU A 110 13.13 -8.85 -1.78
N SER A 111 12.18 -8.06 -1.25
CA SER A 111 11.80 -6.78 -1.84
C SER A 111 11.87 -5.65 -0.83
N CYS A 112 12.47 -4.52 -1.22
CA CYS A 112 12.49 -3.29 -0.44
C CYS A 112 11.50 -2.28 -1.01
N VAL A 113 10.64 -1.76 -0.13
CA VAL A 113 9.63 -0.74 -0.47
C VAL A 113 9.95 0.57 0.25
N PRO A 114 9.63 1.73 -0.34
CA PRO A 114 9.90 3.01 0.29
C PRO A 114 9.14 3.14 1.62
N ASP A 115 9.81 3.70 2.61
CA ASP A 115 9.23 4.06 3.90
C ASP A 115 8.63 5.47 3.82
N CYS A 116 7.30 5.54 3.91
CA CYS A 116 6.56 6.80 3.98
C CYS A 116 6.10 7.13 5.41
N GLY A 117 6.67 6.49 6.42
CA GLY A 117 6.36 6.73 7.82
C GLY A 117 5.11 5.99 8.32
N PRO A 118 4.65 6.31 9.54
CA PRO A 118 3.68 5.49 10.29
C PRO A 118 2.31 5.37 9.63
N ASN A 119 1.90 6.38 8.85
CA ASN A 119 0.60 6.42 8.19
C ASN A 119 0.63 5.88 6.75
N ASN A 120 1.80 5.45 6.25
CA ASN A 120 2.00 4.81 4.94
C ASN A 120 1.16 5.42 3.80
N CYS A 121 1.13 6.75 3.72
CA CYS A 121 0.29 7.50 2.77
C CYS A 121 -1.21 7.15 2.85
N ASN A 122 -1.88 7.46 3.97
CA ASN A 122 -3.33 7.35 4.12
C ASN A 122 -4.09 7.96 2.92
N GLY A 123 -4.79 7.14 2.13
CA GLY A 123 -5.50 7.64 0.93
C GLY A 123 -4.60 7.90 -0.29
N GLY A 124 -3.38 7.37 -0.30
CA GLY A 124 -2.40 7.52 -1.38
C GLY A 124 -1.60 6.25 -1.67
N GLN A 125 -0.50 6.42 -2.40
CA GLN A 125 0.53 5.42 -2.66
C GLN A 125 1.90 6.02 -2.35
N CYS A 126 2.73 5.27 -1.62
CA CYS A 126 4.13 5.63 -1.38
C CYS A 126 4.93 5.39 -2.67
N VAL A 127 5.48 6.47 -3.25
CA VAL A 127 6.21 6.42 -4.55
C VAL A 127 7.71 6.56 -4.38
N SER A 128 8.15 7.17 -3.29
CA SER A 128 9.55 7.21 -2.86
C SER A 128 9.61 7.46 -1.35
N PRO A 129 10.77 7.31 -0.69
CA PRO A 129 10.89 7.53 0.75
C PRO A 129 10.34 8.89 1.16
N GLY A 130 9.38 8.91 2.09
CA GLY A 130 8.71 10.12 2.57
C GLY A 130 7.83 10.86 1.55
N VAL A 131 7.59 10.31 0.34
CA VAL A 131 6.79 10.97 -0.71
C VAL A 131 5.57 10.15 -1.07
N CYS A 132 4.41 10.75 -0.82
CA CYS A 132 3.10 10.19 -1.14
C CYS A 132 2.53 10.77 -2.44
N SER A 133 2.02 9.89 -3.30
CA SER A 133 1.13 10.22 -4.41
C SER A 133 -0.32 10.03 -3.97
N CYS A 134 -1.08 11.11 -3.87
CA CYS A 134 -2.44 11.08 -3.34
C CYS A 134 -3.47 10.62 -4.39
N ARG A 135 -4.48 9.88 -3.95
CA ARG A 135 -5.59 9.46 -4.82
C ARG A 135 -6.48 10.68 -5.17
N PRO A 136 -7.30 10.59 -6.23
CA PRO A 136 -8.25 11.65 -6.55
C PRO A 136 -9.12 12.04 -5.35
N GLY A 137 -9.27 13.33 -5.12
CA GLY A 137 -10.00 13.87 -3.96
C GLY A 137 -9.20 13.91 -2.66
N TYR A 138 -7.91 13.58 -2.69
CA TYR A 138 -6.97 13.80 -1.59
C TYR A 138 -5.88 14.77 -2.04
N ILE A 139 -5.46 15.65 -1.13
CA ILE A 139 -4.37 16.59 -1.33
C ILE A 139 -3.20 16.24 -0.40
N ARG A 140 -1.98 16.57 -0.82
CA ARG A 140 -0.79 16.39 0.01
C ARG A 140 -0.67 17.55 1.00
N ASP A 141 -0.65 17.24 2.28
CA ASP A 141 -0.34 18.20 3.33
C ASP A 141 1.11 18.67 3.21
N SER A 142 1.33 19.98 3.20
CA SER A 142 2.66 20.57 2.97
C SER A 142 3.63 20.37 4.14
N ILE A 143 3.14 20.03 5.33
CA ILE A 143 3.93 19.88 6.55
C ILE A 143 4.24 18.40 6.79
N THR A 144 3.21 17.55 6.74
CA THR A 144 3.36 16.12 7.05
C THR A 144 3.69 15.26 5.83
N ASN A 145 3.53 15.78 4.61
CA ASN A 145 3.56 15.03 3.35
C ASN A 145 2.52 13.90 3.26
N GLU A 146 1.56 13.87 4.17
CA GLU A 146 0.46 12.90 4.16
C GLU A 146 -0.65 13.33 3.21
N CYS A 147 -1.42 12.35 2.75
CA CYS A 147 -2.59 12.63 1.94
C CYS A 147 -3.80 12.86 2.85
N THR A 148 -4.37 14.06 2.79
CA THR A 148 -5.58 14.43 3.53
C THR A 148 -6.74 14.57 2.55
N PRO A 149 -7.97 14.20 2.95
CA PRO A 149 -9.12 14.33 2.07
C PRO A 149 -9.41 15.80 1.74
N GLU A 150 -9.72 16.06 0.48
CA GLU A 150 -10.09 17.38 -0.02
C GLU A 150 -11.61 17.57 0.07
N CYS A 151 -12.04 18.64 0.73
CA CYS A 151 -13.43 19.08 0.71
C CYS A 151 -13.46 20.42 -0.03
N ARG A 152 -13.86 20.40 -1.31
CA ARG A 152 -13.65 21.52 -2.26
C ARG A 152 -14.35 22.83 -1.86
N ASN A 153 -15.48 22.71 -1.18
CA ASN A 153 -16.24 23.86 -0.67
C ASN A 153 -15.95 24.16 0.80
N GLY A 154 -14.90 23.55 1.37
CA GLY A 154 -14.67 23.53 2.80
C GLY A 154 -15.71 22.70 3.55
N CYS A 155 -15.47 22.54 4.84
CA CYS A 155 -16.42 21.91 5.75
C CYS A 155 -17.07 22.95 6.66
N PRO A 156 -18.32 22.71 7.12
CA PRO A 156 -18.98 23.58 8.10
C PRO A 156 -18.15 23.87 9.35
N ILE A 157 -18.46 24.94 10.07
CA ILE A 157 -17.79 25.22 11.35
C ILE A 157 -17.99 24.05 12.32
N ASN A 158 -16.96 23.75 13.12
CA ASN A 158 -16.91 22.60 14.03
C ASN A 158 -17.05 21.23 13.35
N SER A 159 -16.57 21.10 12.12
CA SER A 159 -16.51 19.83 11.41
C SER A 159 -15.14 19.59 10.78
N ARG A 160 -14.88 18.35 10.39
CA ARG A 160 -13.64 17.94 9.72
C ARG A 160 -13.95 17.15 8.45
N CYS A 161 -13.06 17.26 7.47
CA CYS A 161 -13.10 16.44 6.26
C CYS A 161 -12.62 15.02 6.62
N THR A 162 -13.45 14.01 6.37
CA THR A 162 -13.13 12.60 6.69
C THR A 162 -12.94 11.75 5.43
N ALA A 163 -13.50 12.18 4.31
CA ALA A 163 -13.32 11.63 2.97
C ALA A 163 -13.53 12.74 1.94
N PRO A 164 -13.19 12.54 0.65
CA PRO A 164 -13.37 13.55 -0.38
C PRO A 164 -14.81 14.10 -0.39
N ASP A 165 -14.94 15.42 -0.29
CA ASP A 165 -16.22 16.14 -0.21
C ASP A 165 -17.19 15.64 0.89
N ARG A 166 -16.68 14.95 1.93
CA ARG A 166 -17.45 14.42 3.07
C ARG A 166 -16.97 14.99 4.39
N CYS A 167 -17.81 15.85 4.96
CA CYS A 167 -17.60 16.47 6.27
C CYS A 167 -18.34 15.72 7.37
N VAL A 168 -17.74 15.65 8.56
CA VAL A 168 -18.36 15.09 9.77
C VAL A 168 -18.14 16.07 10.92
N CYS A 169 -19.16 16.30 11.73
CA CYS A 169 -19.07 17.15 12.90
C CYS A 169 -18.02 16.64 13.89
N ASN A 170 -17.33 17.56 14.55
CA ASN A 170 -16.40 17.22 15.60
C ASN A 170 -17.14 16.60 16.80
N PRO A 171 -16.47 15.78 17.63
CA PRO A 171 -17.08 15.20 18.82
C PRO A 171 -17.75 16.28 19.70
N GLY A 172 -18.96 16.01 20.17
CA GLY A 172 -19.79 16.96 20.93
C GLY A 172 -20.61 17.92 20.06
N PHE A 173 -20.48 17.82 18.73
CA PHE A 173 -21.30 18.57 17.78
C PHE A 173 -22.12 17.63 16.90
N GLU A 174 -23.35 18.01 16.64
CA GLU A 174 -24.28 17.37 15.73
C GLU A 174 -24.61 18.29 14.56
N MET A 175 -24.93 17.67 13.42
CA MET A 175 -25.24 18.41 12.20
C MET A 175 -26.63 19.03 12.34
N ASP A 176 -26.68 20.35 12.42
CA ASP A 176 -27.91 21.09 12.25
C ASP A 176 -28.20 21.20 10.76
N HIS A 177 -29.23 20.49 10.32
CA HIS A 177 -29.59 20.40 8.92
C HIS A 177 -30.36 21.64 8.41
N TYR A 178 -30.85 22.51 9.31
CA TYR A 178 -31.50 23.76 8.93
C TYR A 178 -30.49 24.78 8.39
N ASP A 179 -29.33 24.81 9.01
CA ASP A 179 -28.29 25.79 8.72
C ASP A 179 -27.02 25.19 8.12
N ASN A 180 -26.98 23.87 7.90
CA ASN A 180 -25.80 23.12 7.45
C ASN A 180 -24.55 23.42 8.30
N ARG A 181 -24.72 23.53 9.62
CA ARG A 181 -23.66 23.85 10.58
C ARG A 181 -23.60 22.80 11.68
N CYS A 182 -22.43 22.53 12.23
CA CYS A 182 -22.33 21.64 13.38
C CYS A 182 -22.56 22.44 14.67
N VAL A 183 -23.66 22.15 15.35
CA VAL A 183 -24.07 22.76 16.63
C VAL A 183 -23.78 21.81 17.77
N ILE A 184 -23.70 22.32 19.00
CA ILE A 184 -23.45 21.48 20.17
C ILE A 184 -24.63 20.52 20.32
N SER A 185 -24.35 19.21 20.43
CA SER A 185 -25.35 18.21 20.82
C SER A 185 -25.99 18.65 22.13
N SER A 186 -27.22 19.16 22.08
CA SER A 186 -27.83 19.87 23.20
C SER A 186 -28.20 18.91 24.31
N GLY A 187 -27.29 18.77 25.26
CA GLY A 187 -27.55 18.35 26.63
C GLY A 187 -27.35 19.50 27.63
N SER A 188 -27.57 20.76 27.24
CA SER A 188 -27.58 21.91 28.18
C SER A 188 -28.16 23.18 27.54
N TYR A 189 -29.48 23.24 27.38
CA TYR A 189 -30.19 24.52 27.54
C TYR A 189 -30.65 24.56 28.98
N ASP A 190 -29.92 25.26 29.84
CA ASP A 190 -30.44 25.68 31.15
C ASP A 190 -31.43 26.83 30.92
N GLY A 191 -32.57 26.46 30.32
CA GLY A 191 -33.72 27.32 30.14
C GLY A 191 -34.47 27.41 31.46
N ASN A 192 -34.01 28.27 32.37
CA ASN A 192 -34.84 28.75 33.44
C ASN A 192 -35.96 29.60 32.84
N ASN A 193 -37.03 28.94 32.39
CA ASN A 193 -38.31 29.60 32.14
C ASN A 193 -39.41 28.76 32.79
N ASN A 194 -39.64 29.05 34.06
CA ASN A 194 -40.86 28.69 34.76
C ASN A 194 -42.04 29.32 34.02
N ASN A 195 -42.67 28.57 33.12
CA ASN A 195 -44.07 28.77 32.82
C ASN A 195 -44.74 27.41 32.68
N ASN A 196 -45.50 27.09 33.73
CA ASN A 196 -46.49 26.03 33.75
C ASN A 196 -47.43 26.19 32.55
N ASN A 197 -47.41 25.23 31.64
CA ASN A 197 -48.61 24.73 30.98
C ASN A 197 -48.31 23.35 30.37
N GLY A 198 -49.24 22.42 30.64
CA GLY A 198 -49.11 20.99 30.35
C GLY A 198 -48.66 20.72 28.92
N GLY A 199 -47.60 19.93 28.81
CA GLY A 199 -47.07 19.44 27.55
C GLY A 199 -47.99 18.39 26.94
N ASP A 200 -48.56 18.71 25.78
CA ASP A 200 -48.90 17.71 24.79
C ASP A 200 -47.61 17.30 24.08
N HIS A 201 -47.24 16.04 24.21
CA HIS A 201 -46.15 15.41 23.47
C HIS A 201 -46.51 15.36 21.98
N HIS A 202 -46.17 16.42 21.23
CA HIS A 202 -46.11 16.34 19.78
C HIS A 202 -44.83 15.61 19.36
N GLN A 203 -45.06 14.35 19.01
CA GLN A 203 -44.14 13.36 18.47
C GLN A 203 -43.25 13.94 17.36
N GLU A 204 -41.93 13.77 17.51
CA GLU A 204 -40.89 14.01 16.51
C GLU A 204 -41.12 13.17 15.25
N GLN A 205 -41.99 13.66 14.37
CA GLN A 205 -42.06 13.20 13.00
C GLN A 205 -41.60 14.35 12.14
N GLY A 206 -40.42 14.21 11.54
CA GLY A 206 -39.85 15.19 10.63
C GLY A 206 -40.87 15.58 9.58
N HIS A 207 -41.39 16.80 9.71
CA HIS A 207 -42.35 17.36 8.77
C HIS A 207 -41.59 18.03 7.63
N CYS A 208 -42.06 17.84 6.40
CA CYS A 208 -41.68 18.69 5.30
C CYS A 208 -42.88 19.62 5.03
N ASP A 209 -42.72 20.90 5.35
CA ASP A 209 -43.69 21.96 5.03
C ASP A 209 -43.91 22.05 3.51
N ARG A 210 -42.89 21.63 2.74
CA ARG A 210 -42.89 21.57 1.28
C ARG A 210 -42.74 20.14 0.78
N GLN A 211 -43.57 19.78 -0.19
CA GLN A 211 -43.50 18.47 -0.83
C GLN A 211 -42.20 18.32 -1.61
N CYS A 212 -41.50 17.21 -1.39
CA CYS A 212 -40.31 16.83 -2.15
C CYS A 212 -40.70 16.49 -3.59
N ILE A 213 -40.14 17.24 -4.55
CA ILE A 213 -40.39 16.99 -5.97
C ILE A 213 -39.35 15.97 -6.46
N ASN A 214 -39.83 14.80 -6.90
CA ASN A 214 -39.01 13.65 -7.32
C ASN A 214 -38.07 13.10 -6.23
N GLY A 215 -38.50 13.18 -4.97
CA GLY A 215 -37.77 12.63 -3.83
C GLY A 215 -38.70 12.23 -2.70
N VAL A 216 -38.13 11.56 -1.70
CA VAL A 216 -38.81 11.18 -0.46
C VAL A 216 -38.40 12.15 0.64
N CYS A 217 -39.39 12.65 1.38
CA CYS A 217 -39.16 13.49 2.56
C CYS A 217 -38.46 12.63 3.64
N MET A 218 -37.28 13.08 4.04
CA MET A 218 -36.52 12.46 5.14
C MET A 218 -36.80 13.15 6.49
N GLY A 219 -37.64 14.19 6.47
CA GLY A 219 -37.94 15.05 7.60
C GLY A 219 -37.27 16.42 7.51
N TYR A 220 -37.80 17.40 8.25
CA TYR A 220 -37.21 18.73 8.42
C TYR A 220 -36.93 19.47 7.09
N ASN A 221 -37.84 19.37 6.13
CA ASN A 221 -37.71 19.94 4.77
C ASN A 221 -36.54 19.39 3.92
N ILE A 222 -35.94 18.26 4.30
CA ILE A 222 -34.87 17.60 3.54
C ILE A 222 -35.43 16.49 2.67
N CYS A 223 -35.06 16.52 1.39
CA CYS A 223 -35.49 15.54 0.40
C CYS A 223 -34.33 14.65 -0.04
N SER A 224 -34.52 13.34 0.09
CA SER A 224 -33.67 12.36 -0.58
C SER A 224 -34.20 12.14 -2.00
N CYS A 225 -33.37 12.36 -3.02
CA CYS A 225 -33.79 12.21 -4.40
C CYS A 225 -34.01 10.75 -4.77
N ASN A 226 -35.06 10.48 -5.55
CA ASN A 226 -35.32 9.15 -6.07
C ASN A 226 -34.22 8.71 -7.05
N ASP A 227 -34.10 7.40 -7.28
CA ASP A 227 -33.09 6.85 -8.18
C ASP A 227 -33.06 7.55 -9.54
N GLY A 228 -31.86 7.97 -9.95
CA GLY A 228 -31.66 8.69 -11.20
C GLY A 228 -32.05 10.17 -11.17
N TYR A 229 -32.35 10.73 -9.99
CA TYR A 229 -32.47 12.17 -9.76
C TYR A 229 -31.33 12.67 -8.86
N THR A 230 -30.98 13.95 -8.98
CA THR A 230 -29.96 14.63 -8.17
C THR A 230 -30.50 15.95 -7.62
N PRO A 231 -30.00 16.45 -6.49
CA PRO A 231 -30.44 17.73 -5.92
C PRO A 231 -30.25 18.86 -6.94
N ASP A 232 -31.24 19.76 -7.05
CA ASP A 232 -31.10 20.92 -7.92
C ASP A 232 -30.16 21.95 -7.29
N PRO A 233 -29.00 22.27 -7.91
CA PRO A 233 -28.07 23.26 -7.37
C PRO A 233 -28.64 24.69 -7.36
N ARG A 234 -29.75 24.94 -8.08
CA ARG A 234 -30.41 26.25 -8.13
C ARG A 234 -31.55 26.39 -7.11
N ASP A 235 -31.91 25.30 -6.43
CA ASP A 235 -32.95 25.32 -5.41
C ASP A 235 -32.34 25.49 -4.01
N SER A 236 -32.46 26.69 -3.46
CA SER A 236 -32.01 27.01 -2.10
C SER A 236 -32.79 26.26 -1.02
N THR A 237 -33.97 25.74 -1.35
CA THR A 237 -34.82 25.02 -0.40
C THR A 237 -34.48 23.53 -0.33
N ARG A 238 -33.63 23.03 -1.24
CA ARG A 238 -33.24 21.61 -1.34
C ARG A 238 -34.42 20.64 -1.38
N THR A 239 -35.58 21.11 -1.85
CA THR A 239 -36.80 20.30 -1.98
C THR A 239 -37.01 19.77 -3.40
N ARG A 240 -36.24 20.28 -4.37
CA ARG A 240 -36.33 19.91 -5.78
C ARG A 240 -35.19 19.00 -6.22
N CYS A 241 -35.57 17.81 -6.69
CA CYS A 241 -34.67 16.87 -7.35
C CYS A 241 -34.86 16.93 -8.88
N ILE A 242 -33.79 17.17 -9.61
CA ILE A 242 -33.76 17.20 -11.08
C ILE A 242 -33.30 15.86 -11.64
N ALA A 243 -33.81 15.49 -12.81
CA ALA A 243 -33.42 14.24 -13.46
C ALA A 243 -31.93 14.24 -13.82
N SER A 244 -31.26 13.12 -13.55
CA SER A 244 -29.86 12.89 -13.92
C SER A 244 -29.79 12.25 -15.31
N CYS A 245 -29.00 12.85 -16.18
CA CYS A 245 -28.71 12.34 -17.53
C CYS A 245 -27.18 12.23 -17.69
N PRO A 246 -26.58 11.04 -17.47
CA PRO A 246 -25.16 10.78 -17.69
C PRO A 246 -24.80 11.08 -19.14
N GLY A 247 -23.80 11.95 -19.34
CA GLY A 247 -23.40 12.43 -20.67
C GLY A 247 -24.21 13.64 -21.19
N GLY A 248 -25.20 14.11 -20.43
CA GLY A 248 -26.01 15.29 -20.74
C GLY A 248 -26.99 15.11 -21.90
N CYS A 249 -27.93 16.06 -22.02
CA CYS A 249 -28.89 16.12 -23.14
C CYS A 249 -28.47 17.21 -24.11
N ILE A 250 -27.55 16.92 -25.04
CA ILE A 250 -27.16 17.88 -26.07
C ILE A 250 -28.37 18.16 -26.97
N ASN A 251 -28.75 19.43 -27.11
CA ASN A 251 -29.94 19.90 -27.86
C ASN A 251 -31.28 19.34 -27.35
N GLY A 252 -31.38 19.07 -26.05
CA GLY A 252 -32.62 18.67 -25.39
C GLY A 252 -32.63 18.98 -23.90
N ILE A 253 -33.77 18.70 -23.27
CA ILE A 253 -33.95 18.81 -21.82
C ILE A 253 -34.07 17.43 -21.19
N CYS A 254 -33.36 17.22 -20.08
CA CYS A 254 -33.49 16.01 -19.26
C CYS A 254 -34.83 16.09 -18.52
N SER A 255 -35.76 15.21 -18.90
CA SER A 255 -37.17 15.26 -18.43
C SER A 255 -37.51 14.12 -17.48
N ALA A 256 -36.78 13.02 -17.55
CA ALA A 256 -36.77 11.92 -16.60
C ALA A 256 -35.35 11.31 -16.56
N PRO A 257 -35.02 10.46 -15.57
CA PRO A 257 -33.70 9.86 -15.47
C PRO A 257 -33.30 9.16 -16.77
N ASN A 258 -32.12 9.50 -17.28
CA ASN A 258 -31.64 8.99 -18.56
C ASN A 258 -32.62 9.22 -19.74
N PHE A 259 -33.45 10.26 -19.73
CA PHE A 259 -34.43 10.51 -20.79
C PHE A 259 -34.47 11.98 -21.21
N CYS A 260 -33.98 12.23 -22.42
CA CYS A 260 -33.95 13.56 -23.02
C CYS A 260 -35.17 13.77 -23.92
N ILE A 261 -35.84 14.91 -23.77
CA ILE A 261 -36.78 15.45 -24.76
C ILE A 261 -36.02 16.45 -25.62
N CYS A 262 -36.05 16.26 -26.94
CA CYS A 262 -35.31 17.11 -27.87
C CYS A 262 -35.97 18.47 -28.04
N HIS A 263 -35.14 19.51 -28.19
CA HIS A 263 -35.62 20.83 -28.54
C HIS A 263 -36.25 20.85 -29.95
N PRO A 264 -37.09 21.85 -30.25
CA PRO A 264 -37.63 22.05 -31.60
C PRO A 264 -36.53 22.06 -32.66
N GLY A 265 -36.74 21.36 -33.78
CA GLY A 265 -35.73 21.19 -34.84
C GLY A 265 -34.77 20.01 -34.63
N TYR A 266 -34.87 19.29 -33.51
CA TYR A 266 -34.06 18.10 -33.22
C TYR A 266 -34.94 16.85 -32.99
N THR A 267 -34.39 15.68 -33.29
CA THR A 267 -34.99 14.36 -33.07
C THR A 267 -34.07 13.44 -32.32
N LYS A 268 -34.65 12.45 -31.61
CA LYS A 268 -33.84 11.35 -31.06
C LYS A 268 -33.11 10.62 -32.18
N ASP A 269 -31.82 10.40 -31.95
CA ASP A 269 -30.98 9.62 -32.84
C ASP A 269 -31.52 8.19 -32.96
N ARG A 270 -31.76 7.75 -34.20
CA ARG A 270 -32.24 6.39 -34.51
C ARG A 270 -31.11 5.43 -34.88
N GLY A 271 -29.88 5.92 -35.01
CA GLY A 271 -28.72 5.10 -35.37
C GLY A 271 -28.34 4.09 -34.28
N THR A 272 -28.69 4.38 -33.03
CA THR A 272 -28.47 3.49 -31.88
C THR A 272 -29.79 3.27 -31.15
N LYS A 273 -30.25 2.02 -31.09
CA LYS A 273 -31.51 1.66 -30.43
C LYS A 273 -31.42 2.02 -28.94
N GLY A 274 -32.28 2.93 -28.47
CA GLY A 274 -32.29 3.41 -27.10
C GLY A 274 -31.50 4.71 -26.86
N SER A 275 -30.93 5.31 -27.90
CA SER A 275 -30.23 6.60 -27.81
C SER A 275 -31.14 7.70 -27.28
N GLN A 276 -30.59 8.51 -26.37
CA GLN A 276 -31.23 9.70 -25.83
C GLN A 276 -30.64 10.99 -26.43
N ARG A 277 -29.73 10.84 -27.41
CA ARG A 277 -29.09 11.96 -28.08
C ARG A 277 -30.06 12.64 -29.04
N CYS A 278 -30.10 13.97 -29.03
CA CYS A 278 -30.90 14.77 -29.94
C CYS A 278 -30.05 15.26 -31.12
N VAL A 279 -30.41 14.85 -32.34
CA VAL A 279 -29.75 15.19 -33.60
C VAL A 279 -30.65 16.08 -34.46
N PRO A 280 -30.10 16.99 -35.27
CA PRO A 280 -30.90 17.87 -36.13
C PRO A 280 -31.87 17.10 -37.02
N ARG A 281 -33.10 17.60 -37.16
CA ARG A 281 -34.04 17.13 -38.18
C ARG A 281 -33.64 17.73 -39.52
N TYR A 282 -33.07 16.92 -40.40
CA TYR A 282 -32.94 17.28 -41.81
C TYR A 282 -34.29 17.02 -42.49
N ASN A 283 -35.06 18.08 -42.73
CA ASN A 283 -36.23 18.01 -43.60
C ASN A 283 -35.71 17.87 -45.05
N TYR A 284 -36.07 16.78 -45.72
CA TYR A 284 -36.07 16.70 -47.19
C TYR A 284 -37.41 17.20 -47.72
#